data_AF-A0A0U4FEC3-F1
#
_entry.id   AF-A0A0U4FEC3-F1
#
_cell.length_a   1.000
_cell.length_b   1.000
_cell.length_c   1.000
_cell.angle_alpha   90.00
_cell.angle_beta   90.00
_cell.angle_gamma   90.00
#
_symmetry.space_group_name_H-M   'P 1'
#
loop_
_entity.id
_entity.type
_entity.pdbx_description
1 polymer ?
#
loop_
_entity_poly.entity_id
_entity_poly.type
_entity_poly.pdbx_seq_one_letter_code
_entity_poly.pdbx_strand_id
1 'polypeptide(L)'
;MKERLKDFSKKSTVNHIEFSKKSRQQVMQRISGINKKSRYASWGKRALSATALIMLLIIPGYFVIDSLQNQTSNPDENVPDVEKNPPVNDEEPEITPETPPVEELENRYRDMVINQEIDGLEVVNYDSMNELVNAFTEVMSQSLAEQTADDYFREDDGNLYVNESGGPAFLNAESDYDLTEISNTQYELAQTTKTEQSGQFRINITYQYQDDRWIIQERKVNYSANQ
;
A
#
# COMPACT_ATOMS: atom_id res chain seq x y z
N MET A 1 18.57 -51.82 29.39
CA MET A 1 18.03 -50.79 28.48
C MET A 1 16.75 -50.08 28.98
N LYS A 2 16.21 -50.41 30.16
CA LYS A 2 15.01 -49.76 30.74
C LYS A 2 15.29 -48.70 31.81
N GLU A 3 16.56 -48.49 32.19
CA GLU A 3 16.92 -47.51 33.23
C GLU A 3 17.42 -46.16 32.72
N ARG A 4 17.58 -45.99 31.39
CA ARG A 4 18.02 -44.71 30.80
C ARG A 4 16.89 -43.74 30.42
N LEU A 5 15.63 -44.10 30.69
CA LEU A 5 14.46 -43.28 30.35
C LEU A 5 13.90 -42.44 31.51
N LYS A 6 14.38 -42.64 32.75
CA LYS A 6 13.90 -41.86 33.90
C LYS A 6 14.60 -40.50 34.07
N ASP A 7 15.68 -40.25 33.35
CA ASP A 7 16.48 -39.03 33.54
C ASP A 7 16.12 -37.88 32.57
N PHE A 8 15.30 -38.14 31.55
CA PHE A 8 14.86 -37.10 30.60
C PHE A 8 13.61 -36.32 31.05
N SER A 9 12.95 -36.71 32.15
CA SER A 9 11.71 -36.04 32.60
C SER A 9 11.95 -34.84 33.53
N LYS A 10 13.20 -34.54 33.93
CA LYS A 10 13.50 -33.50 34.96
C LYS A 10 13.96 -32.15 34.42
N LYS A 11 13.88 -31.91 33.10
CA LYS A 11 14.22 -30.61 32.48
C LYS A 11 13.11 -30.06 31.58
N SER A 12 11.85 -30.23 31.96
CA SER A 12 10.76 -29.45 31.39
C SER A 12 10.56 -28.18 32.21
N THR A 13 11.38 -27.16 31.95
CA THR A 13 11.08 -25.77 32.32
C THR A 13 10.04 -25.22 31.36
N VAL A 14 8.84 -25.83 31.34
CA VAL A 14 7.63 -25.17 30.84
C VAL A 14 7.15 -24.28 31.98
N ASN A 15 7.84 -23.16 32.12
CA ASN A 15 7.47 -22.10 33.05
C ASN A 15 6.11 -21.56 32.62
N HIS A 16 5.12 -21.79 33.48
CA HIS A 16 4.06 -20.86 33.87
C HIS A 16 4.01 -19.55 33.06
N ILE A 17 3.35 -19.57 31.89
CA ILE A 17 2.98 -18.34 31.19
C ILE A 17 1.78 -17.77 31.94
N GLU A 18 2.04 -16.90 32.91
CA GLU A 18 1.02 -16.20 33.64
C GLU A 18 0.45 -15.09 32.74
N PHE A 19 -0.52 -15.44 31.90
CA PHE A 19 -1.23 -14.48 31.08
C PHE A 19 -1.91 -13.44 31.97
N SER A 20 -1.41 -12.20 31.91
CA SER A 20 -1.99 -11.04 32.56
C SER A 20 -3.50 -10.96 32.29
N LYS A 21 -4.28 -10.63 33.32
CA LYS A 21 -5.74 -10.43 33.20
C LYS A 21 -6.09 -9.46 32.06
N LYS A 22 -5.20 -8.50 31.77
CA LYS A 22 -5.35 -7.51 30.69
C LYS A 22 -5.22 -8.16 29.29
N SER A 23 -4.30 -9.12 29.13
CA SER A 23 -4.12 -9.89 27.88
C SER A 23 -5.31 -10.79 27.58
N ARG A 24 -5.93 -11.38 28.61
CA ARG A 24 -7.17 -12.18 28.45
C ARG A 24 -8.35 -11.32 27.98
N GLN A 25 -8.45 -10.08 28.45
CA GLN A 25 -9.49 -9.14 28.01
C GLN A 25 -9.28 -8.66 26.56
N GLN A 26 -8.04 -8.42 26.15
CA GLN A 26 -7.72 -8.04 24.76
C GLN A 26 -8.02 -9.16 23.76
N VAL A 27 -7.74 -10.42 24.12
CA VAL A 27 -8.11 -11.57 23.27
C VAL A 27 -9.63 -11.75 23.20
N MET A 28 -10.35 -11.57 24.32
CA MET A 28 -11.81 -11.65 24.33
C MET A 28 -12.50 -10.54 23.52
N GLN A 29 -11.92 -9.35 23.43
CA GLN A 29 -12.45 -8.26 22.60
C GLN A 29 -12.24 -8.51 21.09
N ARG A 30 -11.20 -9.25 20.67
CA ARG A 30 -11.00 -9.61 19.27
C ARG A 30 -11.98 -10.68 18.76
N ILE A 31 -12.46 -11.56 19.64
CA ILE A 31 -13.32 -12.70 19.23
C ILE A 31 -14.80 -12.28 19.12
N SER A 32 -15.26 -11.26 19.85
CA SER A 32 -16.68 -10.85 19.84
C SER A 32 -17.10 -9.96 18.66
N GLY A 33 -16.15 -9.47 17.85
CA GLY A 33 -16.43 -8.60 16.70
C GLY A 33 -16.68 -9.33 15.37
N ILE A 34 -16.34 -10.62 15.26
CA ILE A 34 -16.40 -11.37 14.00
C ILE A 34 -17.73 -12.12 13.90
N ASN A 35 -18.84 -11.38 13.81
CA ASN A 35 -20.05 -11.89 13.18
C ASN A 35 -21.02 -10.75 12.82
N LYS A 36 -20.96 -10.28 11.56
CA LYS A 36 -22.15 -9.82 10.83
C LYS A 36 -21.92 -9.91 9.33
N LYS A 37 -22.78 -10.72 8.72
CA LYS A 37 -22.88 -11.09 7.30
C LYS A 37 -23.00 -9.88 6.38
N SER A 38 -22.40 -10.00 5.20
CA SER A 38 -22.87 -9.36 3.98
C SER A 38 -22.78 -10.38 2.84
N ARG A 39 -23.88 -11.11 2.62
CA ARG A 39 -24.11 -11.90 1.41
C ARG A 39 -24.76 -10.98 0.40
N TYR A 40 -23.98 -10.33 -0.45
CA TYR A 40 -24.50 -9.80 -1.72
C TYR A 40 -24.30 -10.88 -2.78
N ALA A 41 -25.40 -11.54 -3.09
CA ALA A 41 -25.53 -12.37 -4.28
C ALA A 41 -25.47 -11.45 -5.51
N SER A 42 -24.39 -11.51 -6.28
CA SER A 42 -24.29 -10.90 -7.60
C SER A 42 -25.08 -11.73 -8.60
N TRP A 43 -26.39 -11.45 -8.66
CA TRP A 43 -27.24 -11.86 -9.76
C TRP A 43 -27.08 -10.83 -10.88
N GLY A 44 -26.14 -11.07 -11.80
CA GLY A 44 -25.79 -10.14 -12.88
C GLY A 44 -25.92 -10.78 -14.24
N LYS A 45 -27.04 -10.53 -14.90
CA LYS A 45 -27.38 -11.02 -16.23
C LYS A 45 -26.41 -10.46 -17.28
N ARG A 46 -25.99 -11.35 -18.18
CA ARG A 46 -25.53 -11.02 -19.53
C ARG A 46 -26.59 -10.16 -20.24
N ALA A 47 -26.22 -8.95 -20.67
CA ALA A 47 -26.80 -8.28 -21.84
C ALA A 47 -25.92 -7.07 -22.25
N LEU A 48 -25.22 -7.22 -23.37
CA LEU A 48 -24.73 -6.15 -24.22
C LEU A 48 -25.87 -5.19 -24.58
N SER A 49 -25.67 -3.87 -24.46
CA SER A 49 -26.35 -2.94 -25.38
C SER A 49 -25.50 -1.70 -25.67
N ALA A 50 -25.22 -1.54 -26.96
CA ALA A 50 -24.41 -0.51 -27.58
C ALA A 50 -25.05 0.90 -27.51
N THR A 51 -24.92 1.58 -26.37
CA THR A 51 -25.36 3.00 -26.23
C THR A 51 -24.46 3.80 -25.29
N ALA A 52 -23.16 3.90 -25.56
CA ALA A 52 -22.31 4.88 -24.88
C ALA A 52 -21.29 5.55 -25.84
N LEU A 53 -21.68 5.68 -27.11
CA LEU A 53 -20.91 6.39 -28.15
C LEU A 53 -21.46 7.81 -28.40
N ILE A 54 -22.05 8.45 -27.39
CA ILE A 54 -22.57 9.84 -27.47
C ILE A 54 -22.37 10.55 -26.12
N MET A 55 -21.12 10.90 -25.78
CA MET A 55 -20.78 11.91 -24.77
C MET A 55 -19.43 12.59 -25.14
N LEU A 56 -19.23 12.88 -26.44
CA LEU A 56 -18.02 13.55 -26.95
C LEU A 56 -18.32 14.90 -27.62
N LEU A 57 -19.32 15.67 -27.19
CA LEU A 57 -19.59 16.99 -27.78
C LEU A 57 -20.24 17.98 -26.80
N ILE A 58 -19.57 18.32 -25.69
CA ILE A 58 -19.79 19.61 -25.00
C ILE A 58 -18.46 20.13 -24.45
N ILE A 59 -17.62 20.67 -25.33
CA ILE A 59 -16.71 21.75 -24.96
C ILE A 59 -17.04 22.92 -25.89
N PRO A 60 -17.68 23.97 -25.35
CA PRO A 60 -17.30 25.30 -25.83
C PRO A 60 -17.16 26.30 -24.68
N GLY A 61 -16.00 26.95 -24.66
CA GLY A 61 -15.95 28.40 -24.46
C GLY A 61 -15.84 28.92 -23.03
N TYR A 62 -14.64 28.83 -22.45
CA TYR A 62 -14.16 29.87 -21.52
C TYR A 62 -12.75 30.31 -21.95
N PHE A 63 -12.70 31.03 -23.07
CA PHE A 63 -11.59 31.92 -23.43
C PHE A 63 -12.19 33.31 -23.69
N VAL A 64 -12.10 34.20 -22.69
CA VAL A 64 -12.17 35.67 -22.79
C VAL A 64 -11.30 36.17 -21.62
N ILE A 65 -9.99 36.36 -21.81
CA ILE A 65 -9.33 37.66 -22.09
C ILE A 65 -10.03 38.82 -21.39
N ASP A 66 -9.54 39.19 -20.21
CA ASP A 66 -9.74 40.53 -19.65
C ASP A 66 -8.39 41.24 -19.59
N SER A 67 -8.10 41.97 -20.66
CA SER A 67 -7.02 42.94 -20.75
C SER A 67 -7.59 44.17 -21.43
N LEU A 68 -7.52 45.32 -20.75
CA LEU A 68 -7.49 46.71 -21.24
C LEU A 68 -8.50 47.65 -20.58
N GLN A 69 -8.05 48.35 -19.52
CA GLN A 69 -8.15 49.81 -19.36
C GLN A 69 -6.86 50.23 -18.64
N ASN A 70 -5.82 50.80 -19.26
CA ASN A 70 -5.64 52.05 -20.01
C ASN A 70 -5.72 53.34 -19.17
N GLN A 71 -4.69 54.18 -19.36
CA GLN A 71 -4.56 55.63 -19.09
C GLN A 71 -3.97 56.12 -17.74
N THR A 72 -2.64 56.28 -17.79
CA THR A 72 -1.87 57.52 -17.60
C THR A 72 -2.57 58.72 -16.94
N SER A 73 -1.99 59.24 -15.85
CA SER A 73 -1.79 60.67 -15.53
C SER A 73 -0.81 60.82 -14.34
N ASN A 74 0.22 61.65 -14.50
CA ASN A 74 1.28 61.98 -13.53
C ASN A 74 0.77 62.89 -12.36
N PRO A 75 1.63 63.54 -11.55
CA PRO A 75 2.20 63.09 -10.28
C PRO A 75 1.82 64.02 -9.10
N ASP A 76 2.24 63.61 -7.90
CA ASP A 76 2.52 64.49 -6.75
C ASP A 76 1.32 65.13 -6.01
N GLU A 77 0.88 64.45 -4.94
CA GLU A 77 0.36 65.15 -3.76
C GLU A 77 0.81 64.41 -2.48
N ASN A 78 1.24 65.22 -1.53
CA ASN A 78 1.94 64.88 -0.31
C ASN A 78 0.96 64.54 0.85
N VAL A 79 1.53 64.05 1.96
CA VAL A 79 0.99 63.95 3.34
C VAL A 79 0.09 62.71 3.68
N PRO A 80 0.04 62.22 4.94
CA PRO A 80 1.04 61.44 5.68
C PRO A 80 0.49 60.12 6.33
N ASP A 81 1.42 59.32 6.86
CA ASP A 81 1.28 58.39 8.00
C ASP A 81 0.19 57.30 7.94
N VAL A 82 0.55 56.13 7.38
CA VAL A 82 -0.18 54.88 7.59
C VAL A 82 0.75 53.91 8.31
N GLU A 83 0.53 53.87 9.63
CA GLU A 83 0.56 52.71 10.52
C GLU A 83 1.27 51.45 10.00
N LYS A 84 2.44 51.18 10.59
CA LYS A 84 3.14 49.89 10.54
C LYS A 84 2.19 48.77 10.99
N ASN A 85 1.55 48.09 10.04
CA ASN A 85 1.09 46.73 10.29
C ASN A 85 2.33 45.83 10.40
N PRO A 86 2.47 45.02 11.46
CA PRO A 86 3.48 43.97 11.51
C PRO A 86 3.23 42.99 10.35
N PRO A 87 4.28 42.37 9.77
CA PRO A 87 4.09 41.35 8.76
C PRO A 87 3.26 40.23 9.38
N VAL A 88 2.05 40.04 8.86
CA VAL A 88 1.25 38.85 9.13
C VAL A 88 2.06 37.70 8.55
N ASN A 89 2.59 36.88 9.44
CA ASN A 89 3.26 35.64 9.09
C ASN A 89 2.16 34.66 8.69
N ASP A 90 1.73 34.74 7.43
CA ASP A 90 0.90 33.72 6.78
C ASP A 90 1.80 32.50 6.49
N GLU A 91 2.31 31.85 7.54
CA GLU A 91 2.79 30.48 7.43
C GLU A 91 1.56 29.60 7.24
N GLU A 92 1.22 29.39 5.97
CA GLU A 92 0.32 28.32 5.53
C GLU A 92 0.76 27.02 6.22
N PRO A 93 -0.12 26.32 6.96
CA PRO A 93 0.27 25.15 7.71
C PRO A 93 0.82 24.10 6.74
N GLU A 94 2.12 23.82 6.85
CA GLU A 94 2.79 22.77 6.09
C GLU A 94 2.16 21.43 6.51
N ILE A 95 1.31 20.87 5.65
CA ILE A 95 0.62 19.60 5.92
C ILE A 95 1.66 18.48 5.77
N THR A 96 2.31 18.11 6.87
CA THR A 96 3.17 16.94 6.89
C THR A 96 2.30 15.68 7.04
N PRO A 97 2.35 14.72 6.10
CA PRO A 97 1.57 13.50 6.23
C PRO A 97 2.03 12.70 7.45
N GLU A 98 1.09 11.97 8.07
CA GLU A 98 1.43 11.02 9.13
C GLU A 98 2.34 9.90 8.59
N THR A 99 3.08 9.23 9.48
CA THR A 99 3.93 8.09 9.14
C THR A 99 3.18 7.02 8.33
N PRO A 100 3.83 6.32 7.38
CA PRO A 100 3.16 5.37 6.51
C PRO A 100 2.47 4.24 7.29
N PRO A 101 1.25 3.83 6.90
CA PRO A 101 0.54 2.72 7.52
C PRO A 101 1.11 1.38 7.02
N VAL A 102 2.29 1.00 7.52
CA VAL A 102 3.08 -0.16 7.07
C VAL A 102 2.26 -1.46 6.99
N GLU A 103 1.52 -1.80 8.04
CA GLU A 103 0.73 -3.05 8.07
C GLU A 103 -0.40 -3.04 7.03
N GLU A 104 -1.05 -1.90 6.82
CA GLU A 104 -2.11 -1.77 5.83
C GLU A 104 -1.57 -1.90 4.41
N LEU A 105 -0.46 -1.21 4.10
CA LEU A 105 0.18 -1.28 2.79
C LEU A 105 0.68 -2.68 2.47
N GLU A 106 1.29 -3.37 3.44
CA GLU A 106 1.75 -4.75 3.26
C GLU A 106 0.57 -5.72 3.04
N ASN A 107 -0.55 -5.54 3.76
CA ASN A 107 -1.75 -6.35 3.55
C ASN A 107 -2.38 -6.10 2.19
N ARG A 108 -2.49 -4.83 1.76
CA ARG A 108 -3.01 -4.50 0.42
C ARG A 108 -2.11 -5.06 -0.69
N TYR A 109 -0.79 -4.97 -0.53
CA TYR A 109 0.18 -5.59 -1.44
C TYR A 109 -0.02 -7.11 -1.50
N ARG A 110 -0.14 -7.78 -0.35
CA ARG A 110 -0.41 -9.21 -0.27
C ARG A 110 -1.71 -9.58 -0.99
N ASP A 111 -2.79 -8.85 -0.72
CA ASP A 111 -4.08 -9.12 -1.32
C ASP A 111 -4.01 -9.03 -2.85
N MET A 112 -3.29 -8.02 -3.36
CA MET A 112 -3.07 -7.84 -4.79
C MET A 112 -2.20 -8.93 -5.42
N VAL A 113 -1.17 -9.42 -4.75
CA VAL A 113 -0.24 -10.35 -5.42
C VAL A 113 -0.63 -11.82 -5.26
N ILE A 114 -1.18 -12.21 -4.10
CA ILE A 114 -1.42 -13.64 -3.82
C ILE A 114 -2.89 -14.02 -3.63
N ASN A 115 -3.78 -13.08 -3.31
CA ASN A 115 -5.20 -13.39 -3.07
C ASN A 115 -6.06 -13.16 -4.33
N GLN A 116 -5.52 -13.56 -5.48
CA GLN A 116 -6.24 -13.55 -6.75
C GLN A 116 -7.25 -14.69 -6.82
N GLU A 117 -8.38 -14.46 -7.50
CA GLU A 117 -9.31 -15.54 -7.84
C GLU A 117 -8.70 -16.32 -9.00
N ILE A 118 -8.49 -17.63 -8.78
CA ILE A 118 -7.76 -18.50 -9.69
C ILE A 118 -8.60 -19.73 -10.04
N ASP A 119 -8.76 -20.00 -11.33
CA ASP A 119 -9.25 -21.29 -11.85
C ASP A 119 -8.08 -22.08 -12.47
N GLY A 120 -7.59 -23.08 -11.75
CA GLY A 120 -6.35 -23.78 -12.08
C GLY A 120 -5.12 -22.87 -11.91
N LEU A 121 -4.68 -22.22 -12.99
CA LEU A 121 -3.64 -21.18 -12.99
C LEU A 121 -4.14 -19.86 -13.57
N GLU A 122 -5.34 -19.83 -14.16
CA GLU A 122 -5.90 -18.66 -14.81
C GLU A 122 -6.41 -17.68 -13.75
N VAL A 123 -6.03 -16.40 -13.87
CA VAL A 123 -6.50 -15.32 -13.03
C VAL A 123 -7.82 -14.82 -13.61
N VAL A 124 -8.91 -14.93 -12.85
CA VAL A 124 -10.26 -14.58 -13.35
C VAL A 124 -10.71 -13.17 -12.97
N ASN A 125 -9.90 -12.46 -12.17
CA ASN A 125 -10.19 -11.12 -11.69
C ASN A 125 -9.93 -10.00 -12.72
N TYR A 126 -9.09 -10.29 -13.73
CA TYR A 126 -8.61 -9.32 -14.69
C TYR A 126 -8.51 -9.96 -16.07
N ASP A 127 -8.83 -9.19 -17.11
CA ASP A 127 -8.88 -9.65 -18.49
C ASP A 127 -7.50 -9.57 -19.19
N SER A 128 -6.55 -8.80 -18.66
CA SER A 128 -5.23 -8.59 -19.30
C SER A 128 -4.13 -8.18 -18.32
N MET A 129 -2.87 -8.31 -18.74
CA MET A 129 -1.72 -7.84 -17.96
C MET A 129 -1.82 -6.33 -17.67
N ASN A 130 -2.26 -5.53 -18.63
CA ASN A 130 -2.41 -4.08 -18.45
C ASN A 130 -3.45 -3.73 -17.38
N GLU A 131 -4.56 -4.47 -17.32
CA GLU A 131 -5.58 -4.28 -16.29
C GLU A 131 -5.05 -4.63 -14.90
N LEU A 132 -4.32 -5.75 -14.78
CA LEU A 132 -3.65 -6.15 -13.54
C LEU A 132 -2.66 -5.08 -13.07
N VAL A 133 -1.79 -4.60 -13.97
CA VAL A 133 -0.82 -3.54 -13.66
C VAL A 133 -1.53 -2.28 -13.18
N ASN A 134 -2.60 -1.85 -13.86
CA ASN A 134 -3.38 -0.69 -13.44
C ASN A 134 -3.98 -0.90 -12.04
N ALA A 135 -4.50 -2.08 -11.73
CA ALA A 135 -5.02 -2.38 -10.39
C ALA A 135 -3.92 -2.30 -9.32
N PHE A 136 -2.70 -2.77 -9.61
CA PHE A 136 -1.57 -2.69 -8.68
C PHE A 136 -1.17 -1.25 -8.34
N THR A 137 -1.33 -0.30 -9.27
CA THR A 137 -0.99 1.12 -9.06
C THR A 137 -1.81 1.81 -7.97
N GLU A 138 -2.86 1.16 -7.46
CA GLU A 138 -3.59 1.66 -6.29
C GLU A 138 -2.81 1.54 -4.98
N VAL A 139 -1.76 0.71 -4.94
CA VAL A 139 -0.94 0.42 -3.74
C VAL A 139 0.54 0.70 -3.97
N MET A 140 1.02 0.56 -5.20
CA MET A 140 2.44 0.68 -5.52
C MET A 140 2.71 1.62 -6.70
N SER A 141 3.96 1.98 -6.91
CA SER A 141 4.37 2.77 -8.07
C SER A 141 4.14 2.00 -9.38
N GLN A 142 3.96 2.70 -10.49
CA GLN A 142 3.83 2.09 -11.83
C GLN A 142 4.97 1.10 -12.12
N SER A 143 6.22 1.50 -11.84
CA SER A 143 7.38 0.66 -12.09
C SER A 143 7.37 -0.61 -11.22
N LEU A 144 6.94 -0.52 -9.96
CA LEU A 144 6.84 -1.69 -9.10
C LEU A 144 5.65 -2.57 -9.50
N ALA A 145 4.55 -1.99 -9.97
CA ALA A 145 3.39 -2.71 -10.48
C ALA A 145 3.75 -3.56 -11.70
N GLU A 146 4.43 -2.97 -12.69
CA GLU A 146 4.91 -3.67 -13.88
C GLU A 146 5.86 -4.81 -13.50
N GLN A 147 6.88 -4.53 -12.68
CA GLN A 147 7.82 -5.55 -12.24
C GLN A 147 7.12 -6.70 -11.49
N THR A 148 6.21 -6.37 -10.57
CA THR A 148 5.48 -7.38 -9.78
C THR A 148 4.58 -8.22 -10.67
N ALA A 149 3.92 -7.61 -11.65
CA ALA A 149 3.09 -8.33 -12.61
C ALA A 149 3.93 -9.29 -13.46
N ASP A 150 5.07 -8.83 -13.98
CA ASP A 150 6.00 -9.64 -14.77
C ASP A 150 6.62 -10.81 -13.98
N ASP A 151 6.97 -10.58 -12.71
CA ASP A 151 7.61 -11.60 -11.86
C ASP A 151 6.65 -12.75 -11.51
N TYR A 152 5.36 -12.46 -11.30
CA TYR A 152 4.39 -13.40 -10.74
C TYR A 152 3.27 -13.82 -11.69
N PHE A 153 3.12 -13.19 -12.85
CA PHE A 153 2.08 -13.49 -13.81
C PHE A 153 2.65 -13.60 -15.23
N ARG A 154 1.88 -14.21 -16.11
CA ARG A 154 2.14 -14.25 -17.55
C ARG A 154 0.83 -14.14 -18.31
N GLU A 155 0.89 -13.56 -19.49
CA GLU A 155 -0.24 -13.54 -20.42
C GLU A 155 0.03 -14.55 -21.55
N ASP A 156 -0.92 -15.45 -21.81
CA ASP A 156 -0.85 -16.44 -22.89
C ASP A 156 -2.19 -16.52 -23.62
N ASP A 157 -2.16 -16.44 -24.95
CA ASP A 157 -3.34 -16.35 -25.82
C ASP A 157 -4.42 -15.36 -25.33
N GLY A 158 -3.99 -14.24 -24.72
CA GLY A 158 -4.87 -13.18 -24.20
C GLY A 158 -5.54 -13.48 -22.86
N ASN A 159 -5.13 -14.55 -22.16
CA ASN A 159 -5.58 -14.85 -20.80
C ASN A 159 -4.42 -14.70 -19.82
N LEU A 160 -4.74 -14.33 -18.58
CA LEU A 160 -3.76 -14.09 -17.53
C LEU A 160 -3.57 -15.35 -16.68
N TYR A 161 -2.33 -15.71 -16.40
CA TYR A 161 -1.97 -16.87 -15.59
C TYR A 161 -0.98 -16.51 -14.51
N VAL A 162 -1.09 -17.17 -13.35
CA VAL A 162 -0.07 -17.09 -12.30
C VAL A 162 1.16 -17.90 -12.70
N ASN A 163 2.35 -17.34 -12.51
CA ASN A 163 3.62 -18.05 -12.68
C ASN A 163 3.79 -19.09 -11.57
N GLU A 164 4.23 -20.29 -11.95
CA GLU A 164 4.54 -21.36 -10.98
C GLU A 164 5.84 -21.12 -10.20
N SER A 165 6.43 -19.92 -10.33
CA SER A 165 7.57 -19.47 -9.54
C SER A 165 7.16 -19.32 -8.07
N GLY A 166 8.16 -19.34 -7.17
CA GLY A 166 7.90 -19.05 -5.76
C GLY A 166 7.29 -17.66 -5.58
N GLY A 167 6.32 -17.54 -4.67
CA GLY A 167 5.66 -16.27 -4.39
C GLY A 167 6.58 -15.20 -3.77
N PRO A 168 6.10 -13.95 -3.68
CA PRO A 168 6.87 -12.84 -3.12
C PRO A 168 7.27 -13.05 -1.66
N ALA A 169 8.38 -12.45 -1.27
CA ALA A 169 8.74 -12.33 0.13
C ALA A 169 7.91 -11.22 0.80
N PHE A 170 7.41 -11.51 2.00
CA PHE A 170 6.58 -10.61 2.79
C PHE A 170 7.25 -10.22 4.10
N LEU A 171 6.84 -9.08 4.66
CA LEU A 171 7.17 -8.74 6.02
C LEU A 171 6.60 -9.78 6.99
N ASN A 172 7.35 -10.08 8.04
CA ASN A 172 6.87 -10.85 9.17
C ASN A 172 6.28 -9.90 10.21
N ALA A 173 4.95 -9.92 10.35
CA ALA A 173 4.23 -9.11 11.32
C ALA A 173 4.55 -9.45 12.79
N GLU A 174 5.13 -10.63 13.05
CA GLU A 174 5.57 -11.03 14.40
C GLU A 174 7.01 -10.59 14.72
N SER A 175 7.71 -9.99 13.76
CA SER A 175 9.10 -9.52 13.93
C SER A 175 9.18 -8.01 13.84
N ASP A 176 10.08 -7.43 14.62
CA ASP A 176 10.39 -6.01 14.53
C ASP A 176 10.95 -5.64 13.14
N TYR A 177 10.82 -4.38 12.78
CA TYR A 177 11.40 -3.78 11.59
C TYR A 177 11.98 -2.40 11.92
N ASP A 178 12.97 -1.98 11.14
CA ASP A 178 13.54 -0.63 11.23
C ASP A 178 12.83 0.26 10.22
N LEU A 179 12.17 1.33 10.68
CA LEU A 179 11.55 2.35 9.83
C LEU A 179 12.31 3.67 9.99
N THR A 180 12.89 4.16 8.90
CA THR A 180 13.72 5.37 8.85
C THR A 180 13.04 6.42 8.00
N GLU A 181 12.91 7.63 8.53
CA GLU A 181 12.44 8.79 7.77
C GLU A 181 13.54 9.32 6.86
N ILE A 182 13.23 9.46 5.57
CA ILE A 182 14.14 10.03 4.57
C ILE A 182 13.75 11.50 4.31
N SER A 183 12.44 11.79 4.28
CA SER A 183 11.86 13.13 4.23
C SER A 183 10.43 13.10 4.77
N ASN A 184 9.78 14.26 4.88
CA ASN A 184 8.37 14.39 5.27
C ASN A 184 7.41 13.55 4.40
N THR A 185 7.82 13.13 3.20
CA THR A 185 6.97 12.35 2.27
C THR A 185 7.57 11.00 1.92
N GLN A 186 8.66 10.57 2.57
CA GLN A 186 9.37 9.36 2.20
C GLN A 186 9.97 8.64 3.40
N TYR A 187 9.74 7.33 3.47
CA TYR A 187 10.29 6.45 4.50
C TYR A 187 10.92 5.22 3.88
N GLU A 188 11.93 4.68 4.54
CA GLU A 188 12.54 3.39 4.21
C GLU A 188 12.34 2.42 5.37
N LEU A 189 11.80 1.24 5.07
CA LEU A 189 11.67 0.13 5.98
C LEU A 189 12.69 -0.94 5.63
N ALA A 190 13.35 -1.50 6.64
CA ALA A 190 14.17 -2.68 6.49
C ALA A 190 13.81 -3.77 7.50
N GLN A 191 13.71 -5.01 7.03
CA GLN A 191 13.51 -6.17 7.89
C GLN A 191 14.36 -7.35 7.41
N THR A 192 15.06 -7.99 8.35
CA THR A 192 15.76 -9.26 8.12
C THR A 192 14.90 -10.38 8.68
N THR A 193 14.52 -11.33 7.83
CA THR A 193 13.66 -12.47 8.19
C THR A 193 14.33 -13.78 7.81
N LYS A 194 13.98 -14.85 8.52
CA LYS A 194 14.36 -16.21 8.15
C LYS A 194 13.13 -17.10 8.16
N THR A 195 12.87 -17.77 7.05
CA THR A 195 11.80 -18.78 6.94
C THR A 195 12.41 -20.14 6.63
N GLU A 196 11.69 -21.21 6.93
CA GLU A 196 12.13 -22.57 6.58
C GLU A 196 12.17 -22.76 5.04
N GLN A 197 11.24 -22.15 4.32
CA GLN A 197 11.11 -22.28 2.87
C GLN A 197 12.16 -21.48 2.08
N SER A 198 12.43 -20.23 2.48
CA SER A 198 13.23 -19.28 1.69
C SER A 198 14.59 -18.97 2.31
N GLY A 199 14.90 -19.54 3.48
CA GLY A 199 16.10 -19.22 4.22
C GLY A 199 16.08 -17.79 4.78
N GLN A 200 17.26 -17.21 4.96
CA GLN A 200 17.41 -15.85 5.46
C GLN A 200 17.43 -14.83 4.32
N PHE A 201 16.62 -13.79 4.42
CA PHE A 201 16.58 -12.70 3.45
C PHE A 201 16.38 -11.35 4.16
N ARG A 202 16.73 -10.27 3.46
CA ARG A 202 16.45 -8.89 3.88
C ARG A 202 15.51 -8.24 2.88
N ILE A 203 14.39 -7.72 3.37
CA ILE A 203 13.47 -6.88 2.61
C ILE A 203 13.80 -5.42 2.93
N ASN A 204 13.95 -4.59 1.91
CA ASN A 204 13.91 -3.13 2.03
C ASN A 204 12.73 -2.60 1.22
N ILE A 205 11.94 -1.70 1.80
CA ILE A 205 10.75 -1.12 1.19
C ILE A 205 10.83 0.40 1.31
N THR A 206 10.64 1.09 0.20
CA THR A 206 10.51 2.54 0.18
C THR A 206 9.03 2.91 0.08
N TYR A 207 8.55 3.72 1.00
CA TYR A 207 7.21 4.31 0.97
C TYR A 207 7.30 5.76 0.50
N GLN A 208 6.35 6.17 -0.34
CA GLN A 208 6.24 7.54 -0.84
C GLN A 208 4.81 8.04 -0.62
N TYR A 209 4.68 9.24 -0.07
CA TYR A 209 3.42 9.96 -0.02
C TYR A 209 3.25 10.76 -1.32
N GLN A 210 2.18 10.49 -2.05
CA GLN A 210 1.81 11.19 -3.28
C GLN A 210 0.30 11.05 -3.51
N ASP A 211 -0.31 12.03 -4.20
CA ASP A 211 -1.75 12.03 -4.49
C ASP A 211 -2.61 11.78 -3.23
N ASP A 212 -2.25 12.47 -2.14
CA ASP A 212 -2.88 12.39 -0.82
C ASP A 212 -2.91 10.99 -0.17
N ARG A 213 -2.02 10.08 -0.59
CA ARG A 213 -1.92 8.71 -0.06
C ARG A 213 -0.48 8.19 0.01
N TRP A 214 -0.25 7.24 0.90
CA TRP A 214 0.99 6.46 0.89
C TRP A 214 0.90 5.33 -0.12
N ILE A 215 2.00 5.10 -0.84
CA ILE A 215 2.19 3.95 -1.73
C ILE A 215 3.54 3.27 -1.47
N ILE A 216 3.68 2.05 -1.98
CA ILE A 216 4.96 1.34 -2.05
C ILE A 216 5.70 1.81 -3.31
N GLN A 217 6.71 2.65 -3.12
CA GLN A 217 7.52 3.16 -4.22
C GLN A 217 8.43 2.08 -4.81
N GLU A 218 9.11 1.34 -3.93
CA GLU A 218 10.09 0.32 -4.31
C GLU A 218 10.11 -0.80 -3.27
N ARG A 219 10.36 -2.03 -3.72
CA ARG A 219 10.53 -3.21 -2.87
C ARG A 219 11.71 -4.03 -3.36
N LYS A 220 12.67 -4.29 -2.48
CA LYS A 220 13.89 -5.07 -2.80
C LYS A 220 14.07 -6.20 -1.82
N VAL A 221 14.29 -7.40 -2.33
CA VAL A 221 14.54 -8.61 -1.53
C VAL A 221 15.93 -9.14 -1.82
N ASN A 222 16.75 -9.28 -0.79
CA ASN A 222 18.10 -9.80 -0.87
C ASN A 222 18.19 -11.13 -0.12
N TYR A 223 18.30 -12.23 -0.84
CA TYR A 223 18.51 -13.55 -0.25
C TYR A 223 19.97 -13.73 0.15
N SER A 224 20.21 -14.18 1.37
CA SER A 224 21.56 -14.57 1.78
C SER A 224 21.90 -15.89 1.10
N ALA A 225 23.01 -15.96 0.36
CA ALA A 225 23.49 -17.23 -0.16
C ALA A 225 23.76 -18.16 1.03
N ASN A 226 23.10 -19.32 1.05
CA ASN A 226 23.40 -20.39 2.02
C ASN A 226 24.87 -20.80 1.81
N GLN A 227 25.75 -20.42 2.73
CA GLN A 227 27.13 -20.93 2.81
C GLN A 227 27.16 -22.30 3.46
#